data_AF-A0A1H0MRJ1-F1
#
_entry.id   AF-A0A1H0MRJ1-F1
#
_cell.length_a   1.000
_cell.length_b   1.000
_cell.length_c   1.000
_cell.angle_alpha   90.00
_cell.angle_beta   90.00
_cell.angle_gamma   90.00
#
_symmetry.space_group_name_H-M   'P 1'
#
loop_
_entity.id
_entity.type
_entity.pdbx_description
1 polymer ?
#
loop_
_entity_poly.entity_id
_entity_poly.type
_entity_poly.pdbx_seq_one_letter_code
_entity_poly.pdbx_strand_id
1 'polypeptide(L)'
;MDDIMKDAYKIADRYEVILKGNIKINGDVNCLVFAHYCEDTLFYKHLFKVSKDILKVNRKSKNNLKEIKELIKISGYKKVWTKGVFSVYGDLRPLAVEAKLGTWGNNGIIENEEYGSNFLISAIFYK
;
A
#
# COMPACT_ATOMS: atom_id res chain seq x y z
N MET A 1 18.92 -6.97 4.22
CA MET A 1 17.49 -6.65 4.45
C MET A 1 17.21 -5.21 4.05
N ASP A 2 18.09 -4.29 4.45
CA ASP A 2 18.06 -2.88 4.05
C ASP A 2 18.14 -2.64 2.53
N ASP A 3 18.93 -3.43 1.80
CA ASP A 3 19.03 -3.26 0.32
C ASP A 3 17.72 -3.57 -0.40
N ILE A 4 17.01 -4.63 0.00
CA ILE A 4 15.71 -5.00 -0.60
C ILE A 4 14.68 -3.93 -0.34
N MET A 5 14.67 -3.36 0.86
CA MET A 5 13.75 -2.27 1.21
C MET A 5 14.06 -1.01 0.41
N LYS A 6 15.34 -0.65 0.29
CA LYS A 6 15.78 0.51 -0.49
C LYS A 6 15.36 0.37 -1.96
N ASP A 7 15.55 -0.80 -2.55
CA ASP A 7 15.17 -1.04 -3.95
C ASP A 7 13.65 -1.15 -4.11
N ALA A 8 12.93 -1.74 -3.16
CA ALA A 8 11.48 -1.73 -3.13
C ALA A 8 10.92 -0.30 -3.06
N TYR A 9 11.53 0.59 -2.28
CA TYR A 9 11.12 1.98 -2.19
C TYR A 9 11.39 2.77 -3.46
N LYS A 10 12.52 2.52 -4.15
CA LYS A 10 12.77 3.08 -5.49
C LYS A 10 11.74 2.62 -6.51
N ILE A 11 11.36 1.34 -6.47
CA ILE A 11 10.28 0.82 -7.33
C ILE A 11 8.97 1.56 -7.00
N ALA A 12 8.63 1.68 -5.72
CA ALA A 12 7.44 2.38 -5.26
C ALA A 12 7.39 3.85 -5.70
N ASP A 13 8.54 4.56 -5.68
CA ASP A 13 8.67 5.92 -6.19
C ASP A 13 8.28 6.04 -7.66
N ARG A 14 8.71 5.10 -8.51
CA ARG A 14 8.36 5.11 -9.94
C ARG A 14 6.87 4.90 -10.20
N TYR A 15 6.16 4.31 -9.24
CA TYR A 15 4.70 4.13 -9.31
C TYR A 15 3.92 5.20 -8.54
N GLU A 16 4.58 6.29 -8.12
CA GLU A 16 3.97 7.43 -7.43
C GLU A 16 3.32 7.05 -6.08
N VAL A 17 3.96 6.14 -5.34
CA VAL A 17 3.56 5.81 -3.97
C VAL A 17 3.92 6.98 -3.05
N ILE A 18 2.94 7.50 -2.32
CA ILE A 18 3.10 8.70 -1.48
C ILE A 18 3.58 8.38 -0.06
N LEU A 19 3.19 7.23 0.51
CA LEU A 19 3.64 6.80 1.82
C LEU A 19 4.09 5.34 1.78
N LYS A 20 5.16 5.04 2.49
CA LYS A 20 5.82 3.73 2.49
C LYS A 20 6.22 3.39 3.92
N GLY A 21 5.99 2.15 4.32
CA GLY A 21 6.37 1.68 5.64
C GLY A 21 6.69 0.21 5.61
N ASN A 22 7.53 -0.22 6.56
CA ASN A 22 7.89 -1.61 6.73
C ASN A 22 7.63 -2.01 8.19
N ILE A 23 7.03 -3.17 8.37
CA ILE A 23 6.76 -3.75 9.68
C ILE A 23 7.06 -5.23 9.66
N LYS A 24 7.28 -5.79 10.84
CA LYS A 24 7.41 -7.23 11.02
C LYS A 24 6.15 -7.74 11.71
N ILE A 25 5.38 -8.55 11.01
CA ILE A 25 4.14 -9.13 11.53
C ILE A 25 4.47 -10.51 12.08
N ASN A 26 4.03 -10.76 13.32
CA ASN A 26 4.11 -12.04 14.05
C ASN A 26 5.22 -13.02 13.61
N GLY A 27 6.29 -13.11 14.41
CA GLY A 27 7.43 -14.00 14.15
C GLY A 27 8.40 -13.41 13.13
N ASP A 28 8.45 -13.99 11.94
CA ASP A 28 9.41 -13.72 10.86
C ASP A 28 8.77 -13.27 9.54
N VAL A 29 7.48 -12.92 9.54
CA VAL A 29 6.82 -12.38 8.34
C VAL A 29 7.08 -10.88 8.24
N ASN A 30 7.75 -10.48 7.17
CA ASN A 30 7.97 -9.08 6.85
C ASN A 30 6.80 -8.54 6.04
N CYS A 31 6.45 -7.27 6.26
CA CYS A 31 5.40 -6.61 5.52
C CYS A 31 5.85 -5.22 5.07
N LEU A 32 5.66 -4.94 3.78
CA LEU A 32 5.77 -3.61 3.22
C LEU A 32 4.36 -3.09 2.97
N VAL A 33 4.08 -1.89 3.47
CA VAL A 33 2.79 -1.21 3.33
C VAL A 33 3.00 0.04 2.49
N PHE A 34 2.10 0.28 1.55
CA PHE A 34 2.17 1.39 0.61
C PHE A 34 0.82 2.11 0.56
N ALA A 35 0.86 3.45 0.60
CA ALA A 35 -0.29 4.30 0.34
C ALA A 35 -0.19 4.95 -1.04
N HIS A 36 -1.27 4.88 -1.80
CA HIS A 36 -1.39 5.47 -3.13
C HIS A 36 -2.39 6.60 -3.05
N TYR A 37 -2.02 7.80 -3.51
CA TYR A 37 -2.93 8.94 -3.49
C TYR A 37 -4.21 8.63 -4.25
N CYS A 38 -5.35 8.89 -3.62
CA CYS A 38 -6.65 8.83 -4.25
C CYS A 38 -7.57 9.77 -3.50
N GLU A 39 -8.09 10.77 -4.21
CA GLU A 39 -8.97 11.76 -3.62
C GLU A 39 -10.25 11.09 -3.08
N ASP A 40 -10.62 11.41 -1.84
CA ASP A 40 -11.85 10.97 -1.17
C ASP A 40 -13.06 11.82 -1.61
N THR A 41 -13.00 12.41 -2.81
CA THR A 41 -14.08 13.26 -3.31
C THR A 41 -15.37 12.46 -3.40
N LEU A 42 -16.41 12.97 -2.73
CA LEU A 42 -17.76 12.41 -2.63
C LEU A 42 -18.18 11.68 -3.91
N PHE A 43 -18.09 10.35 -3.84
CA PHE A 43 -18.39 9.37 -4.89
C PHE A 43 -19.70 9.67 -5.65
N TYR A 44 -20.64 10.36 -4.99
CA TYR A 44 -21.95 10.74 -5.50
C TYR A 44 -21.99 11.91 -6.49
N LYS A 45 -21.01 12.82 -6.52
CA LYS A 45 -21.02 13.96 -7.47
C LYS A 45 -20.37 13.63 -8.81
N HIS A 46 -19.40 12.69 -8.84
CA HIS A 46 -18.61 12.37 -10.05
C HIS A 46 -18.23 10.88 -10.18
N LEU A 47 -19.22 9.98 -10.07
CA LEU A 47 -19.04 8.50 -10.09
C LEU A 47 -18.08 7.99 -11.19
N PHE A 48 -18.22 8.48 -12.43
CA PHE A 48 -17.40 8.05 -13.56
C PHE A 48 -15.95 8.57 -13.52
N LYS A 49 -15.72 9.73 -12.92
CA LYS A 49 -14.37 10.30 -12.78
C LYS A 49 -13.64 9.58 -11.65
N VAL A 50 -14.28 9.47 -10.50
CA VAL A 50 -13.74 8.79 -9.31
C VAL A 50 -13.44 7.32 -9.61
N SER A 51 -14.33 6.61 -10.29
CA SER A 51 -14.07 5.21 -10.69
C SER A 51 -12.87 5.07 -11.63
N LYS A 52 -12.69 5.98 -12.60
CA LYS A 52 -11.50 5.97 -13.48
C LYS A 52 -10.22 6.21 -12.70
N ASP A 53 -10.23 7.16 -11.77
CA ASP A 53 -9.07 7.49 -10.95
C ASP A 53 -8.69 6.33 -10.02
N ILE A 54 -9.67 5.72 -9.35
CA ILE A 54 -9.42 4.53 -8.52
C ILE A 54 -8.91 3.36 -9.36
N LEU A 55 -9.47 3.13 -10.56
CA LEU A 55 -8.97 2.07 -11.46
C LEU A 55 -7.52 2.33 -11.91
N LYS A 56 -7.17 3.60 -12.17
CA LYS A 56 -5.80 4.01 -12.50
C LYS A 56 -4.86 3.76 -11.33
N VAL A 57 -5.24 4.14 -10.12
CA VAL A 57 -4.49 3.89 -8.88
C VAL A 57 -4.33 2.39 -8.63
N ASN A 58 -5.40 1.61 -8.78
CA ASN A 58 -5.35 0.15 -8.66
C ASN A 58 -4.41 -0.49 -9.68
N ARG A 59 -4.35 0.01 -10.93
CA ARG A 59 -3.40 -0.48 -11.94
C ARG A 59 -1.96 -0.16 -11.54
N LYS A 60 -1.67 1.06 -11.08
CA LYS A 60 -0.34 1.44 -10.56
C LYS A 60 0.06 0.59 -9.37
N SER A 61 -0.83 0.45 -8.39
CA SER A 61 -0.64 -0.40 -7.21
C SER A 61 -0.35 -1.86 -7.61
N LYS A 62 -1.11 -2.45 -8.53
CA LYS A 62 -0.85 -3.82 -9.02
C LYS A 62 0.52 -3.97 -9.68
N ASN A 63 0.94 -3.02 -10.50
CA ASN A 63 2.25 -3.05 -11.15
C ASN A 63 3.38 -2.90 -10.13
N ASN A 64 3.25 -1.96 -9.19
CA ASN A 64 4.16 -1.81 -8.06
C ASN A 64 4.31 -3.12 -7.28
N LEU A 65 3.17 -3.73 -6.89
CA LEU A 65 3.17 -4.97 -6.12
C LEU A 65 3.79 -6.13 -6.90
N LYS A 66 3.59 -6.20 -8.22
CA LYS A 66 4.15 -7.24 -9.08
C LYS A 66 5.67 -7.14 -9.13
N GLU A 67 6.20 -5.95 -9.38
CA GLU A 67 7.64 -5.75 -9.53
C GLU A 67 8.39 -5.95 -8.20
N ILE A 68 7.85 -5.42 -7.10
CA ILE A 68 8.44 -5.65 -5.78
C ILE A 68 8.35 -7.13 -5.38
N LYS A 69 7.27 -7.84 -5.74
CA LYS A 69 7.17 -9.29 -5.52
C LYS A 69 8.26 -10.06 -6.27
N GLU A 70 8.57 -9.68 -7.50
CA GLU A 70 9.65 -10.29 -8.29
C GLU A 70 11.02 -10.01 -7.64
N LEU A 71 11.28 -8.75 -7.24
CA LEU A 71 12.49 -8.38 -6.50
C LEU A 71 12.69 -9.25 -5.26
N ILE A 72 11.67 -9.35 -4.41
CA ILE A 72 11.73 -10.12 -3.16
C ILE A 72 12.00 -11.62 -3.42
N LYS A 73 11.39 -12.19 -4.47
CA LYS A 73 11.63 -13.57 -4.87
C LYS A 73 13.06 -13.80 -5.34
N ILE A 74 13.61 -12.89 -6.14
CA ILE A 74 15.00 -12.94 -6.62
C ILE A 74 15.98 -12.87 -5.44
N SER A 75 15.63 -12.11 -4.40
CA SER A 75 16.42 -12.05 -3.16
C SER A 75 16.35 -13.31 -2.28
N GLY A 76 15.65 -14.37 -2.71
CA GLY A 76 15.67 -15.69 -2.06
C GLY A 76 14.47 -16.01 -1.18
N TYR A 77 13.51 -15.10 -1.00
CA TYR A 77 12.29 -15.36 -0.24
C TYR A 77 11.32 -16.24 -1.02
N LYS A 78 10.91 -17.35 -0.41
CA LYS A 78 10.07 -18.36 -1.09
C LYS A 78 8.59 -18.02 -0.99
N LYS A 79 8.14 -17.44 0.12
CA LYS A 79 6.73 -17.16 0.37
C LYS A 79 6.48 -15.67 0.26
N VAL A 80 5.78 -15.26 -0.80
CA VAL A 80 5.46 -13.84 -1.06
C VAL A 80 3.99 -13.69 -1.46
N TRP A 81 3.26 -12.89 -0.69
CA TRP A 81 1.84 -12.60 -0.89
C TRP A 81 1.63 -11.11 -1.07
N THR A 82 0.65 -10.74 -1.89
CA THR A 82 0.35 -9.34 -2.18
C THR A 82 -1.14 -9.08 -1.93
N LYS A 83 -1.42 -7.88 -1.43
CA LYS A 83 -2.77 -7.37 -1.18
C LYS A 83 -2.89 -6.02 -1.85
N GLY A 84 -3.66 -5.99 -2.93
CA GLY A 84 -3.97 -4.76 -3.64
C GLY A 84 -5.00 -3.91 -2.90
N VAL A 85 -5.22 -2.72 -3.44
CA VAL A 85 -6.18 -1.72 -2.94
C VAL A 85 -7.60 -2.25 -2.73
N PHE A 86 -8.04 -3.17 -3.59
CA PHE A 86 -9.38 -3.79 -3.51
C PHE A 86 -9.37 -5.19 -2.89
N SER A 87 -8.38 -5.52 -2.07
CA SER A 87 -8.38 -6.84 -1.45
C SER A 87 -9.52 -6.95 -0.43
N VAL A 88 -10.42 -7.91 -0.67
CA VAL A 88 -11.58 -8.17 0.20
C VAL A 88 -11.17 -8.87 1.50
N TYR A 89 -9.96 -9.43 1.57
CA TYR A 89 -9.51 -10.29 2.67
C TYR A 89 -8.41 -9.64 3.50
N GLY A 90 -8.72 -9.38 4.77
CA GLY A 90 -7.81 -8.82 5.77
C GLY A 90 -7.79 -7.29 5.73
N ASP A 91 -7.95 -6.68 6.90
CA ASP A 91 -7.90 -5.23 7.03
C ASP A 91 -6.44 -4.74 6.99
N LEU A 92 -6.11 -3.88 6.02
CA LEU A 92 -4.77 -3.30 5.90
C LEU A 92 -4.60 -2.03 6.76
N ARG A 93 -5.69 -1.46 7.28
CA ARG A 93 -5.65 -0.23 8.09
C ARG A 93 -4.83 -0.38 9.37
N PRO A 94 -4.97 -1.45 10.17
CA PRO A 94 -4.10 -1.66 11.34
C PRO A 94 -2.61 -1.75 10.96
N LEU A 95 -2.30 -2.35 9.81
CA LEU A 95 -0.93 -2.45 9.31
C LEU A 95 -0.37 -1.09 8.88
N ALA A 96 -1.21 -0.24 8.30
CA ALA A 96 -0.83 1.13 7.95
C ALA A 96 -0.54 1.98 9.19
N VAL A 97 -1.30 1.80 10.27
CA VAL A 97 -1.03 2.47 11.56
C VAL A 97 0.29 1.98 12.17
N GLU A 98 0.49 0.66 12.24
CA GLU A 98 1.75 0.08 12.74
C GLU A 98 2.96 0.53 11.92
N ALA A 99 2.77 0.67 10.61
CA ALA A 99 3.77 1.16 9.66
C ALA A 99 3.95 2.68 9.67
N LYS A 100 3.28 3.41 10.58
CA LYS A 100 3.31 4.87 10.74
C LYS A 100 2.89 5.64 9.48
N LEU A 101 1.99 5.07 8.67
CA LEU A 101 1.44 5.76 7.50
C LEU A 101 0.31 6.74 7.89
N GLY A 102 -0.27 6.58 9.07
CA GLY A 102 -1.33 7.45 9.58
C GLY A 102 -1.85 6.96 10.93
N THR A 103 -2.87 7.63 11.44
CA THR A 103 -3.56 7.30 12.69
C THR A 103 -5.04 7.06 12.44
N TRP A 104 -5.73 6.43 13.41
CA TRP A 104 -7.18 6.28 13.34
C TRP A 104 -7.85 7.64 13.53
N GLY A 105 -8.56 8.11 12.51
CA GLY A 105 -9.47 9.24 12.61
C GLY A 105 -10.73 8.86 13.40
N ASN A 106 -11.44 9.88 13.88
CA ASN A 106 -12.68 9.71 14.65
C ASN A 106 -13.81 9.01 13.86
N ASN A 107 -13.70 8.99 12.53
CA ASN A 107 -14.60 8.33 11.59
C ASN A 107 -14.24 6.85 11.30
N GLY A 108 -13.17 6.32 11.90
CA GLY A 108 -12.70 4.96 11.65
C GLY A 108 -11.97 4.78 10.31
N ILE A 109 -11.55 5.87 9.68
CA ILE A 109 -10.68 5.90 8.50
C ILE A 109 -9.26 6.25 8.96
N ILE A 110 -8.25 5.78 8.23
CA ILE A 110 -6.87 6.18 8.54
C ILE A 110 -6.61 7.56 7.94
N GLU A 111 -6.08 8.45 8.77
CA GLU A 111 -5.75 9.82 8.39
C GLU A 111 -4.23 10.04 8.51
N ASN A 112 -3.66 10.72 7.52
CA ASN A 112 -2.28 11.17 7.52
C ASN A 112 -2.24 12.71 7.64
N GLU A 113 -1.23 13.24 8.32
CA GLU A 113 -1.10 14.69 8.56
C GLU A 113 -1.04 15.52 7.26
N GLU A 114 -0.38 14.99 6.22
CA GLU A 114 -0.21 15.68 4.94
C GLU A 114 -1.35 15.37 3.96
N TYR A 115 -1.78 14.11 3.90
CA TYR A 115 -2.69 13.62 2.86
C TYR A 115 -4.16 13.46 3.32
N GLY A 116 -4.46 13.67 4.60
CA GLY A 116 -5.79 13.40 5.17
C GLY A 116 -6.17 11.92 5.00
N SER A 117 -7.42 11.64 4.61
CA SER A 117 -7.91 10.30 4.24
C SER A 117 -7.71 9.94 2.76
N ASN A 118 -7.03 10.80 1.97
CA ASN A 118 -6.99 10.71 0.50
C ASN A 118 -5.99 9.69 -0.04
N PHE A 119 -6.04 8.45 0.44
CA PHE A 119 -5.16 7.40 -0.05
C PHE A 119 -5.74 6.00 0.10
N LEU A 120 -5.24 5.11 -0.76
CA LEU A 120 -5.58 3.70 -0.79
C LEU A 120 -4.38 2.87 -0.39
N ILE A 121 -4.62 1.86 0.45
CA ILE A 121 -3.56 1.05 1.06
C ILE A 121 -3.36 -0.24 0.26
N SER A 122 -2.11 -0.64 0.09
CA SER A 122 -1.72 -1.95 -0.43
C SER A 122 -0.54 -2.50 0.35
N ALA A 123 -0.35 -3.82 0.32
CA ALA A 123 0.71 -4.45 1.10
C ALA A 123 1.34 -5.66 0.40
N ILE A 124 2.61 -5.92 0.72
CA ILE A 124 3.32 -7.17 0.40
C ILE A 124 3.75 -7.81 1.71
N PHE A 125 3.57 -9.13 1.79
CA PHE A 125 3.98 -9.97 2.91
C PHE A 125 4.99 -10.98 2.41
N TYR A 126 6.08 -11.20 3.13
CA TYR A 126 7.10 -12.16 2.73
C TYR A 126 7.85 -12.81 3.89
N LYS A 127 8.23 -14.07 3.69
CA LYS A 127 8.99 -14.92 4.62
C LYS A 127 9.86 -15.92 3.85
#